data_AF-A0A1I7XJ37-F1
#
_entry.id   AF-A0A1I7XJ37-F1
#
_cell.length_a   1.000
_cell.length_b   1.000
_cell.length_c   1.000
_cell.angle_alpha   90.00
_cell.angle_beta   90.00
_cell.angle_gamma   90.00
#
_symmetry.space_group_name_H-M   'P 1'
#
loop_
_entity.id
_entity.type
_entity.pdbx_description
1 polymer ?
#
loop_
_entity_poly.entity_id
_entity_poly.type
_entity_poly.pdbx_seq_one_letter_code
_entity_poly.pdbx_strand_id
1 'polypeptide(L)'
;MRKSATLAYNLDLLLLDSSALSFFIQFLESCVSLLDARNIFDKYIDEESTSTISLPRKIKHRIDENLMKQPLKVDCFDDAQHFVRQLFELRYFPEFQASIYYKKHELYVLSRGCSLFDIIHVQFLLLSFLEYVDSRSDHDCVQFLIACESFENSLESLSDEDALNDAMSIYDKLIALFQKYLHRFIHSSAYHNYLVDLSAQIQNTV
;
A
#
# COMPACT_ATOMS: atom_id res chain seq x y z
N MET A 1 19.68 -3.79 55.36
CA MET A 1 20.83 -4.63 54.94
C MET A 1 21.20 -4.23 53.52
N ARG A 2 22.42 -3.71 53.28
CA ARG A 2 22.91 -3.45 51.93
C ARG A 2 23.17 -4.80 51.26
N LYS A 3 22.54 -5.09 50.11
CA LYS A 3 22.92 -6.25 49.28
C LYS A 3 24.43 -6.13 49.03
N SER A 4 25.17 -7.19 49.35
CA SER A 4 26.60 -7.30 49.03
C SER A 4 26.76 -7.02 47.54
N ALA A 5 27.56 -6.01 47.18
CA ALA A 5 27.88 -5.71 45.78
C ALA A 5 28.90 -6.75 45.28
N THR A 6 28.41 -7.93 44.93
CA THR A 6 29.21 -9.04 44.40
C THR A 6 29.01 -9.11 42.90
N LEU A 7 30.10 -9.11 42.13
CA LEU A 7 30.03 -9.27 40.68
C LEU A 7 29.51 -10.68 40.32
N ALA A 8 28.64 -10.76 39.32
CA ALA A 8 28.14 -12.02 38.77
C ALA A 8 29.18 -12.66 37.82
N TYR A 9 30.20 -13.32 38.37
CA TYR A 9 31.28 -13.96 37.60
C TYR A 9 30.97 -15.40 37.16
N ASN A 10 29.82 -15.94 37.57
CA ASN A 10 29.31 -17.24 37.12
C ASN A 10 27.79 -17.15 36.93
N LEU A 11 27.22 -18.16 36.29
CA LEU A 11 25.80 -18.18 35.94
C LEU A 11 24.90 -18.19 37.18
N ASP A 12 25.25 -18.94 38.22
CA ASP A 12 24.46 -19.02 39.45
C ASP A 12 24.33 -17.65 40.12
N LEU A 13 25.43 -16.89 40.19
CA LEU A 13 25.43 -15.52 40.70
C LEU A 13 24.69 -14.54 39.79
N LEU A 14 24.75 -14.73 38.47
CA LEU A 14 24.01 -13.92 37.50
C LEU A 14 22.49 -14.10 37.65
N LEU A 15 22.04 -15.34 37.84
CA LEU A 15 20.61 -15.66 38.02
C LEU A 15 20.05 -15.14 39.34
N LEU A 16 20.90 -14.95 40.36
CA LEU A 16 20.52 -14.42 41.67
C LEU A 16 20.50 -12.87 41.72
N ASP A 17 21.17 -12.20 40.78
CA ASP A 17 21.23 -10.74 40.71
C ASP A 17 20.31 -10.20 39.59
N SER A 18 19.20 -9.56 40.00
CA SER A 18 18.22 -8.97 39.08
C SER A 18 18.80 -7.92 38.12
N SER A 19 19.83 -7.17 38.55
CA SER A 19 20.48 -6.16 37.71
C SER A 19 21.41 -6.81 36.69
N ALA A 20 22.23 -7.79 37.11
CA ALA A 20 23.09 -8.55 36.21
C ALA A 20 22.27 -9.30 35.15
N LEU A 21 21.15 -9.91 35.56
CA LEU A 21 20.22 -10.58 34.65
C LEU A 21 19.63 -9.61 33.62
N SER A 22 19.23 -8.41 34.02
CA SER A 22 18.71 -7.39 33.11
C SER A 22 19.74 -6.98 32.05
N PHE A 23 21.00 -6.73 32.45
CA PHE A 23 22.07 -6.41 31.51
C PHE A 23 22.43 -7.59 30.60
N PHE A 24 22.36 -8.83 31.12
CA PHE A 24 22.58 -10.03 30.33
C PHE A 24 21.50 -10.25 29.27
N ILE A 25 20.22 -10.00 29.61
CA ILE A 25 19.12 -10.03 28.64
C ILE A 25 19.35 -8.99 27.53
N GLN A 26 19.69 -7.76 27.90
CA GLN A 26 20.00 -6.70 26.92
C GLN A 26 21.19 -7.07 26.00
N PHE A 27 22.21 -7.74 26.55
CA PHE A 27 23.32 -8.27 25.76
C PHE A 27 22.85 -9.35 24.77
N LEU A 28 22.02 -10.29 25.21
CA LEU A 28 21.46 -11.33 24.33
C LEU A 28 20.61 -10.73 23.21
N GLU A 29 19.73 -9.78 23.52
CA GLU A 29 18.89 -9.06 22.55
C GLU A 29 19.74 -8.32 21.49
N SER A 30 20.84 -7.68 21.93
CA SER A 30 21.80 -7.04 21.03
C SER A 30 22.50 -8.05 20.11
N CYS A 31 22.94 -9.19 20.65
CA CYS A 31 23.56 -10.26 19.87
C CYS A 31 22.61 -10.86 18.82
N VAL A 32 21.35 -11.09 19.18
CA VAL A 32 20.32 -11.58 18.24
C VAL A 32 20.08 -10.57 17.13
N SER A 33 19.91 -9.29 17.47
CA SER A 33 19.70 -8.22 16.50
C SER A 33 20.87 -8.09 15.50
N LEU A 34 22.11 -8.24 15.98
CA LEU A 34 23.32 -8.23 15.15
C LEU A 34 23.38 -9.45 14.22
N LEU A 35 23.01 -10.63 14.71
CA LEU A 35 23.00 -11.86 13.89
C LEU A 35 21.96 -11.74 12.77
N ASP A 36 20.77 -11.26 13.06
CA ASP A 36 19.71 -11.06 12.07
C ASP A 36 20.13 -10.05 11.00
N ALA A 37 20.73 -8.93 11.40
CA ALA A 37 21.23 -7.93 10.48
C ALA A 37 22.34 -8.50 9.55
N ARG A 38 23.26 -9.31 10.09
CA ARG A 38 24.28 -9.98 9.29
C ARG A 38 23.68 -10.99 8.31
N ASN A 39 22.71 -11.79 8.74
CA ASN A 39 22.05 -12.75 7.86
C ASN A 39 21.35 -12.05 6.67
N ILE A 40 20.75 -10.88 6.89
CA ILE A 40 20.17 -10.06 5.81
C ILE A 40 21.25 -9.56 4.86
N PHE A 41 22.36 -9.06 5.40
CA PHE A 41 23.50 -8.57 4.62
C PHE A 41 24.10 -9.68 3.76
N ASP A 42 24.48 -10.80 4.38
CA ASP A 42 25.12 -11.93 3.72
C ASP A 42 24.23 -12.48 2.60
N LYS A 43 22.91 -12.47 2.79
CA LYS A 43 21.97 -13.01 1.80
C LYS A 43 21.71 -12.06 0.64
N TYR A 44 21.50 -10.78 0.89
CA TYR A 44 20.95 -9.85 -0.12
C TYR A 44 21.93 -8.76 -0.56
N ILE A 45 22.99 -8.49 0.19
CA ILE A 45 23.88 -7.34 -0.05
C ILE A 45 25.29 -7.78 -0.45
N ASP A 46 25.80 -8.83 0.18
CA ASP A 46 27.11 -9.42 -0.10
C ASP A 46 27.23 -9.79 -1.59
N GLU A 47 28.33 -9.40 -2.22
CA GLU A 47 28.57 -9.61 -3.65
C GLU A 47 28.83 -11.07 -4.00
N GLU A 48 29.20 -11.89 -3.02
CA GLU A 48 29.42 -13.33 -3.20
C GLU A 48 28.13 -14.16 -3.11
N SER A 49 27.02 -13.55 -2.67
CA SER A 49 25.73 -14.25 -2.58
C SER A 49 25.07 -14.45 -3.96
N THR A 50 24.32 -15.55 -4.07
CA THR A 50 23.51 -15.84 -5.27
C THR A 50 22.21 -15.03 -5.31
N SER A 51 21.80 -14.46 -4.18
CA SER A 51 20.56 -13.70 -4.01
C SER A 51 20.80 -12.19 -3.88
N THR A 52 21.98 -11.73 -4.27
CA THR A 52 22.41 -10.33 -4.15
C THR A 52 21.55 -9.42 -5.00
N ILE A 53 21.01 -8.38 -4.37
CA ILE A 53 20.26 -7.34 -5.07
C ILE A 53 21.20 -6.24 -5.57
N SER A 54 20.86 -5.68 -6.73
CA SER A 54 21.64 -4.59 -7.32
C SER A 54 21.32 -3.28 -6.59
N LEU A 55 22.24 -2.87 -5.70
CA LEU A 55 22.17 -1.63 -4.93
C LEU A 55 23.30 -0.67 -5.33
N PRO A 56 23.06 0.66 -5.29
CA PRO A 56 24.13 1.65 -5.40
C PRO A 56 25.22 1.42 -4.35
N ARG A 57 26.50 1.51 -4.77
CA ARG A 57 27.66 1.32 -3.88
C ARG A 57 27.61 2.16 -2.60
N LYS A 58 27.08 3.39 -2.70
CA LYS A 58 26.91 4.29 -1.55
C LYS A 58 25.97 3.72 -0.48
N ILE A 59 24.91 3.01 -0.89
CA ILE A 59 23.97 2.38 0.04
C ILE A 59 24.63 1.17 0.70
N LYS A 60 25.30 0.30 -0.07
CA LYS A 60 26.05 -0.84 0.48
C LYS A 60 27.05 -0.40 1.56
N HIS A 61 27.87 0.61 1.25
CA HIS A 61 28.85 1.16 2.18
C HIS A 61 28.22 1.71 3.48
N ARG A 62 27.08 2.40 3.39
CA ARG A 62 26.38 2.90 4.59
C ARG A 62 25.87 1.77 5.47
N ILE A 63 25.42 0.68 4.86
CA ILE A 63 24.98 -0.52 5.59
C ILE A 63 26.17 -1.17 6.31
N ASP A 64 27.29 -1.35 5.62
CA ASP A 64 28.54 -1.85 6.23
C ASP A 64 28.97 -1.03 7.45
N GLU A 65 29.00 0.30 7.30
CA GLU A 65 29.33 1.20 8.42
C GLU A 65 28.35 1.11 9.58
N ASN A 66 27.06 0.87 9.29
CA ASN A 66 26.03 0.75 10.32
C ASN A 66 26.12 -0.60 11.07
N LEU A 67 26.48 -1.69 10.38
CA LEU A 67 26.68 -3.01 10.98
C LEU A 67 27.91 -3.06 11.90
N MET A 68 28.90 -2.19 11.68
CA MET A 68 30.09 -2.07 12.54
C MET A 68 29.84 -1.23 13.81
N LYS A 69 28.75 -0.47 13.89
CA LYS A 69 28.44 0.40 15.04
C LYS A 69 27.60 -0.36 16.08
N GLN A 70 27.92 -0.18 17.36
CA GLN A 70 27.10 -0.66 18.49
C GLN A 70 26.63 0.51 19.36
N PRO A 71 25.37 0.54 19.79
CA PRO A 71 24.29 -0.40 19.44
C PRO A 71 23.87 -0.28 17.98
N LEU A 72 23.39 -1.39 17.41
CA LEU A 72 22.90 -1.42 16.03
C LEU A 72 21.71 -0.47 15.90
N LYS A 73 21.69 0.35 14.85
CA LYS A 73 20.52 1.19 14.61
C LYS A 73 19.42 0.40 13.90
N VAL A 74 18.18 0.65 14.29
CA VAL A 74 16.99 0.02 13.71
C VAL A 74 16.82 0.38 12.24
N ASP A 75 17.30 1.56 11.82
CA ASP A 75 17.22 2.10 10.46
C ASP A 75 18.38 1.63 9.54
N CYS A 76 19.15 0.62 9.95
CA CYS A 76 20.37 0.22 9.26
C CYS A 76 20.18 -0.20 7.79
N PHE A 77 18.96 -0.58 7.38
CA PHE A 77 18.61 -0.96 6.01
C PHE A 77 17.62 -0.01 5.32
N ASP A 78 17.22 1.10 5.94
CA ASP A 78 16.16 1.97 5.43
C ASP A 78 16.44 2.50 4.04
N ASP A 79 17.69 2.88 3.75
CA ASP A 79 18.07 3.36 2.41
C ASP A 79 17.93 2.25 1.35
N ALA A 80 18.30 1.01 1.68
CA ALA A 80 18.16 -0.11 0.77
C ALA A 80 16.69 -0.46 0.55
N GLN A 81 15.88 -0.48 1.61
CA GLN A 81 14.44 -0.70 1.51
C GLN A 81 13.76 0.38 0.67
N HIS A 82 14.11 1.65 0.90
CA HIS A 82 13.57 2.78 0.15
C HIS A 82 13.95 2.70 -1.33
N PHE A 83 15.23 2.39 -1.63
CA PHE A 83 15.69 2.23 -3.00
C PHE A 83 14.95 1.09 -3.73
N VAL A 84 14.83 -0.08 -3.09
CA VAL A 84 14.11 -1.23 -3.70
C VAL A 84 12.64 -0.91 -3.88
N ARG A 85 12.00 -0.25 -2.90
CA ARG A 85 10.61 0.19 -3.02
C ARG A 85 10.41 1.12 -4.20
N GLN A 86 11.24 2.16 -4.33
CA GLN A 86 11.18 3.09 -5.47
C GLN A 86 11.42 2.38 -6.80
N LEU A 87 12.36 1.43 -6.85
CA LEU A 87 12.60 0.63 -8.05
C LEU A 87 11.33 -0.14 -8.45
N PHE A 88 10.64 -0.77 -7.51
CA PHE A 88 9.38 -1.45 -7.80
C PHE A 88 8.27 -0.48 -8.18
N GLU A 89 8.06 0.61 -7.44
CA GLU A 89 7.00 1.58 -7.68
C GLU A 89 7.15 2.31 -9.02
N LEU A 90 8.38 2.66 -9.42
CA LEU A 90 8.63 3.50 -10.60
C LEU A 90 8.90 2.69 -11.87
N ARG A 91 9.46 1.48 -11.74
CA ARG A 91 9.84 0.66 -12.91
C ARG A 91 8.91 -0.53 -13.09
N TYR A 92 8.83 -1.40 -12.10
CA TYR A 92 8.16 -2.69 -12.28
C TYR A 92 6.63 -2.60 -12.15
N PHE A 93 6.13 -1.75 -11.27
CA PHE A 93 4.70 -1.64 -11.01
C PHE A 93 3.92 -1.05 -12.20
N PRO A 94 4.38 0.03 -12.88
CA PRO A 94 3.71 0.51 -14.08
C PRO A 94 3.75 -0.50 -15.23
N GLU A 95 4.88 -1.21 -15.40
CA GLU A 95 5.00 -2.30 -16.36
C GLU A 95 4.02 -3.44 -16.04
N PHE A 96 3.88 -3.80 -14.76
CA PHE A 96 2.90 -4.78 -14.31
C PHE A 96 1.46 -4.31 -14.58
N GLN A 97 1.10 -3.07 -14.23
CA GLN A 97 -0.23 -2.51 -14.50
C GLN A 97 -0.58 -2.49 -15.99
N ALA A 98 0.40 -2.25 -16.87
CA ALA A 98 0.21 -2.31 -18.32
C ALA A 98 0.19 -3.76 -18.88
N SER A 99 0.59 -4.75 -18.08
CA SER A 99 0.74 -6.13 -18.54
C SER A 99 -0.58 -6.91 -18.59
N ILE A 100 -0.54 -8.01 -19.34
CA ILE A 100 -1.62 -9.01 -19.40
C ILE A 100 -1.92 -9.63 -18.02
N TYR A 101 -0.94 -9.68 -17.11
CA TYR A 101 -1.11 -10.27 -15.78
C TYR A 101 -2.01 -9.42 -14.90
N TYR A 102 -1.88 -8.09 -15.00
CA TYR A 102 -2.78 -7.18 -14.29
C TYR A 102 -4.19 -7.24 -14.86
N LYS A 103 -4.35 -7.28 -16.18
CA LYS A 103 -5.68 -7.50 -16.80
C LYS A 103 -6.34 -8.81 -16.36
N LYS A 104 -5.57 -9.90 -16.24
CA LYS A 104 -6.08 -11.17 -15.68
C LYS A 104 -6.51 -11.03 -14.22
N HIS A 105 -5.75 -10.30 -13.41
CA HIS A 105 -6.12 -10.00 -12.04
C HIS A 105 -7.41 -9.16 -11.97
N GLU A 106 -7.52 -8.12 -12.80
CA GLU A 106 -8.71 -7.28 -12.91
C GLU A 106 -9.95 -8.13 -13.27
N LEU A 107 -9.86 -8.97 -14.30
CA LEU A 107 -10.95 -9.88 -14.67
C LEU A 107 -11.31 -10.83 -13.50
N TYR A 108 -10.32 -11.38 -12.79
CA TYR A 108 -10.55 -12.27 -11.66
C TYR A 108 -11.30 -11.58 -10.52
N VAL A 109 -10.94 -10.34 -10.19
CA VAL A 109 -11.60 -9.55 -9.15
C VAL A 109 -13.02 -9.18 -9.60
N LEU A 110 -13.15 -8.54 -10.75
CA LEU A 110 -14.44 -8.03 -11.26
C LEU A 110 -15.46 -9.15 -11.54
N SER A 111 -15.02 -10.34 -11.93
CA SER A 111 -15.93 -11.48 -12.13
C SER A 111 -16.68 -11.91 -10.86
N ARG A 112 -16.20 -11.54 -9.66
CA ARG A 112 -16.84 -11.84 -8.37
C ARG A 112 -17.72 -10.70 -7.87
N GLY A 113 -17.74 -9.58 -8.60
CA GLY A 113 -18.34 -8.31 -8.20
C GLY A 113 -17.29 -7.20 -8.16
N CYS A 114 -17.74 -5.96 -8.00
CA CYS A 114 -16.87 -4.79 -7.89
C CYS A 114 -17.38 -3.86 -6.80
N SER A 115 -16.46 -3.09 -6.22
CA SER A 115 -16.79 -1.96 -5.35
C SER A 115 -16.91 -0.67 -6.16
N LEU A 116 -17.48 0.36 -5.54
CA LEU A 116 -17.47 1.70 -6.12
C LEU A 116 -16.04 2.21 -6.40
N PHE A 117 -15.09 1.88 -5.51
CA PHE A 117 -13.70 2.27 -5.68
C PHE A 117 -13.12 1.67 -6.97
N ASP A 118 -13.43 0.41 -7.26
CA ASP A 118 -13.00 -0.27 -8.48
C ASP A 118 -13.59 0.38 -9.73
N ILE A 119 -14.87 0.75 -9.69
CA ILE A 119 -15.54 1.46 -10.80
C ILE A 119 -14.85 2.80 -11.07
N ILE A 120 -14.61 3.61 -10.04
CA ILE A 120 -14.03 4.95 -10.19
C ILE A 120 -12.58 4.88 -10.70
N HIS A 121 -11.81 3.85 -10.30
CA HIS A 121 -10.41 3.72 -10.71
C HIS A 121 -10.24 3.16 -12.13
N VAL A 122 -11.23 2.41 -12.63
CA VAL A 122 -11.17 1.81 -13.96
C VAL A 122 -11.99 2.66 -14.94
N GLN A 123 -11.31 3.50 -15.71
CA GLN A 123 -11.93 4.50 -16.60
C GLN A 123 -13.05 3.92 -17.50
N PHE A 124 -12.82 2.78 -18.14
CA PHE A 124 -13.83 2.17 -19.01
C PHE A 124 -15.03 1.65 -18.23
N LEU A 125 -14.80 1.09 -17.05
CA LEU A 125 -15.85 0.61 -16.16
C LEU A 125 -16.69 1.77 -15.61
N LEU A 126 -16.06 2.90 -15.26
CA LEU A 126 -16.75 4.13 -14.89
C LEU A 126 -17.66 4.63 -16.01
N LEU A 127 -17.15 4.69 -17.25
CA LEU A 127 -17.95 5.12 -18.40
C LEU A 127 -19.15 4.19 -18.64
N SER A 128 -18.94 2.86 -18.60
CA SER A 128 -20.04 1.90 -18.71
C SER A 128 -21.06 2.03 -17.57
N PHE A 129 -20.61 2.36 -16.35
CA PHE A 129 -21.49 2.61 -15.23
C PHE A 129 -22.32 3.90 -15.42
N LEU A 130 -21.68 5.00 -15.85
CA LEU A 130 -22.36 6.27 -16.11
C LEU A 130 -23.38 6.14 -17.24
N GLU A 131 -23.05 5.43 -18.32
CA GLU A 131 -23.99 5.13 -19.41
C GLU A 131 -25.18 4.29 -18.92
N TYR A 132 -24.92 3.30 -18.06
CA TYR A 132 -25.98 2.51 -17.44
C TYR A 132 -26.91 3.37 -16.58
N VAL A 133 -26.38 4.34 -15.83
CA VAL A 133 -27.15 5.29 -15.03
C VAL A 133 -27.93 6.26 -15.91
N ASP A 134 -27.31 6.83 -16.94
CA ASP A 134 -27.91 7.83 -17.84
C ASP A 134 -29.06 7.24 -18.69
N SER A 135 -28.92 5.99 -19.14
CA SER A 135 -29.96 5.28 -19.91
C SER A 135 -31.28 5.08 -19.14
N ARG A 136 -31.25 5.23 -17.82
CA ARG A 136 -32.42 5.19 -16.95
C ARG A 136 -32.67 6.59 -16.46
N SER A 137 -33.58 7.28 -17.14
CA SER A 137 -34.09 8.65 -16.95
C SER A 137 -34.43 9.09 -15.50
N ASP A 138 -33.54 8.87 -14.55
CA ASP A 138 -33.60 9.40 -13.20
C ASP A 138 -33.02 10.81 -13.30
N HIS A 139 -33.94 11.76 -13.50
CA HIS A 139 -33.71 13.20 -13.47
C HIS A 139 -32.80 13.62 -12.31
N ASP A 140 -32.78 12.88 -11.20
CA ASP A 140 -31.93 13.11 -10.03
C ASP A 140 -30.42 13.09 -10.36
N CYS A 141 -29.95 12.28 -11.30
CA CYS A 141 -28.52 12.20 -11.64
C CYS A 141 -28.08 13.40 -12.50
N VAL A 142 -28.93 13.82 -13.43
CA VAL A 142 -28.72 15.03 -14.24
C VAL A 142 -28.87 16.28 -13.37
N GLN A 143 -29.87 16.32 -12.48
CA GLN A 143 -30.02 17.39 -11.50
C GLN A 143 -28.86 17.45 -10.52
N PHE A 144 -28.28 16.31 -10.15
CA PHE A 144 -27.07 16.23 -9.34
C PHE A 144 -25.84 16.76 -10.10
N LEU A 145 -25.62 16.37 -11.35
CA LEU A 145 -24.53 16.93 -12.18
C LEU A 145 -24.67 18.44 -12.36
N ILE A 146 -25.89 18.94 -12.64
CA ILE A 146 -26.19 20.37 -12.71
C ILE A 146 -25.98 21.04 -11.35
N ALA A 147 -26.29 20.38 -10.23
CA ALA A 147 -26.05 20.91 -8.89
C ALA A 147 -24.54 21.01 -8.58
N CYS A 148 -23.73 20.02 -8.98
CA CYS A 148 -22.27 20.08 -8.87
C CYS A 148 -21.70 21.24 -9.70
N GLU A 149 -22.13 21.37 -10.96
CA GLU A 149 -21.68 22.44 -11.86
C GLU A 149 -22.14 23.83 -11.38
N SER A 150 -23.36 23.94 -10.83
CA SER A 150 -23.87 25.18 -10.23
C SER A 150 -23.14 25.53 -8.93
N PHE A 151 -22.71 24.54 -8.16
CA PHE A 151 -21.95 24.72 -6.93
C PHE A 151 -20.50 25.16 -7.22
N GLU A 152 -19.81 24.55 -8.18
CA GLU A 152 -18.49 24.99 -8.65
C GLU A 152 -18.52 26.44 -9.13
N ASN A 153 -19.59 26.86 -9.82
CA ASN A 153 -19.79 28.26 -10.23
C ASN A 153 -20.15 29.21 -9.08
N SER A 154 -20.61 28.70 -7.93
CA SER A 154 -20.96 29.48 -6.73
C SER A 154 -19.80 29.60 -5.73
N LEU A 155 -18.74 28.79 -5.91
CA LEU A 155 -17.59 28.68 -5.03
C LEU A 155 -16.79 29.97 -4.88
N GLU A 156 -16.80 30.85 -5.91
CA GLU A 156 -16.14 32.17 -5.86
C GLU A 156 -16.77 33.15 -4.85
N SER A 157 -17.94 32.80 -4.28
CA SER A 157 -18.71 33.67 -3.37
C SER A 157 -18.86 33.16 -1.94
N LEU A 158 -18.40 31.93 -1.65
CA LEU A 158 -18.60 31.25 -0.36
C LEU A 158 -17.33 31.27 0.51
N SER A 159 -17.51 31.13 1.83
CA SER A 159 -16.39 30.94 2.76
C SER A 159 -15.82 29.52 2.65
N ASP A 160 -14.53 29.33 2.92
CA ASP A 160 -13.85 28.03 2.78
C ASP A 160 -14.53 26.88 3.57
N GLU A 161 -15.13 27.19 4.73
CA GLU A 161 -15.86 26.22 5.58
C GLU A 161 -17.22 25.83 4.99
N ASP A 162 -17.96 26.77 4.42
CA ASP A 162 -19.26 26.49 3.79
C ASP A 162 -19.07 25.71 2.48
N ALA A 163 -18.04 26.07 1.70
CA ALA A 163 -17.68 25.35 0.48
C ALA A 163 -17.26 23.89 0.78
N LEU A 164 -16.54 23.65 1.88
CA LEU A 164 -16.12 22.31 2.28
C LEU A 164 -17.31 21.46 2.75
N ASN A 165 -18.24 22.04 3.52
CA ASN A 165 -19.45 21.33 3.96
C ASN A 165 -20.39 20.96 2.81
N ASP A 166 -20.57 21.86 1.85
CA ASP A 166 -21.38 21.59 0.66
C ASP A 166 -20.73 20.52 -0.24
N ALA A 167 -19.41 20.58 -0.43
CA ALA A 167 -18.67 19.54 -1.15
C ALA A 167 -18.82 18.17 -0.47
N MET A 168 -18.67 18.08 0.86
CA MET A 168 -18.87 16.83 1.59
C MET A 168 -20.30 16.29 1.44
N SER A 169 -21.33 17.16 1.50
CA SER A 169 -22.73 16.74 1.30
C SER A 169 -23.00 16.21 -0.10
N ILE A 170 -22.37 16.81 -1.12
CA ILE A 170 -22.44 16.37 -2.52
C ILE A 170 -21.76 15.00 -2.67
N TYR A 171 -20.57 14.82 -2.10
CA TYR A 171 -19.85 13.54 -2.13
C TYR A 171 -20.62 12.41 -1.42
N ASP A 172 -21.21 12.66 -0.26
CA ASP A 172 -21.98 11.64 0.47
C ASP A 172 -23.22 11.20 -0.32
N LYS A 173 -23.91 12.14 -0.97
CA LYS A 173 -25.07 11.85 -1.83
C LYS A 173 -24.66 11.11 -3.09
N LEU A 174 -23.51 11.47 -3.67
CA LEU A 174 -22.90 10.76 -4.79
C LEU A 174 -22.64 9.31 -4.39
N ILE A 175 -21.95 9.06 -3.27
CA ILE A 175 -21.64 7.71 -2.79
C ILE A 175 -22.93 6.90 -2.57
N ALA A 176 -23.96 7.48 -1.94
CA ALA A 176 -25.23 6.81 -1.70
C ALA A 176 -25.96 6.45 -3.02
N LEU A 177 -25.93 7.34 -4.01
CA LEU A 177 -26.47 7.10 -5.34
C LEU A 177 -25.70 5.95 -6.02
N PHE A 178 -24.37 6.02 -6.06
CA PHE A 178 -23.53 4.99 -6.64
C PHE A 178 -23.77 3.62 -5.98
N GLN A 179 -23.89 3.55 -4.66
CA GLN A 179 -24.23 2.31 -3.94
C GLN A 179 -25.62 1.76 -4.32
N LYS A 180 -26.62 2.63 -4.51
CA LYS A 180 -27.98 2.24 -4.95
C LYS A 180 -27.98 1.56 -6.32
N TYR A 181 -27.18 2.05 -7.27
CA TYR A 181 -27.11 1.47 -8.63
C TYR A 181 -26.07 0.37 -8.77
N LEU A 182 -25.04 0.33 -7.92
CA LEU A 182 -23.95 -0.66 -7.98
C LEU A 182 -24.49 -2.10 -8.04
N HIS A 183 -25.40 -2.46 -7.13
CA HIS A 183 -25.97 -3.81 -7.12
C HIS A 183 -26.70 -4.12 -8.44
N ARG A 184 -27.41 -3.15 -9.02
CA ARG A 184 -28.16 -3.36 -10.28
C ARG A 184 -27.24 -3.38 -11.50
N PHE A 185 -26.17 -2.59 -11.47
CA PHE A 185 -25.16 -2.52 -12.52
C PHE A 185 -24.39 -3.84 -12.64
N ILE A 186 -23.95 -4.43 -11.52
CA ILE A 186 -23.22 -5.72 -11.54
C ILE A 186 -24.06 -6.84 -12.18
N HIS A 187 -25.39 -6.77 -12.09
CA HIS A 187 -26.31 -7.73 -12.72
C HIS A 187 -26.81 -7.30 -14.10
N SER A 188 -26.29 -6.19 -14.64
CA SER A 188 -26.71 -5.65 -15.93
C SER A 188 -25.95 -6.28 -17.10
N SER A 189 -26.54 -6.19 -18.30
CA SER A 189 -25.85 -6.55 -19.55
C SER A 189 -24.63 -5.67 -19.81
N ALA A 190 -24.62 -4.41 -19.38
CA ALA A 190 -23.48 -3.51 -19.55
C ALA A 190 -22.23 -4.02 -18.81
N TYR A 191 -22.39 -4.44 -17.56
CA TYR A 191 -21.29 -5.05 -16.79
C TYR A 191 -20.85 -6.40 -17.36
N HIS A 192 -21.80 -7.22 -17.80
CA HIS A 192 -21.48 -8.50 -18.43
C HIS A 192 -20.69 -8.31 -19.74
N ASN A 193 -21.10 -7.36 -20.58
CA ASN A 193 -20.40 -7.03 -21.83
C ASN A 193 -18.97 -6.55 -21.55
N TYR A 194 -18.78 -5.69 -20.54
CA TYR A 194 -17.45 -5.26 -20.11
C TYR A 194 -16.55 -6.46 -19.75
N LEU A 195 -17.04 -7.43 -18.98
CA LEU A 195 -16.27 -8.63 -18.62
C LEU A 195 -15.93 -9.50 -19.84
N VAL A 196 -16.86 -9.62 -20.79
CA VAL A 196 -16.63 -10.35 -22.04
C VAL A 196 -15.55 -9.66 -22.88
N ASP A 197 -15.62 -8.34 -23.02
CA ASP A 197 -14.62 -7.56 -23.76
C ASP A 197 -13.24 -7.64 -23.10
N LEU A 198 -13.17 -7.55 -21.77
CA LEU A 198 -11.94 -7.71 -21.02
C LEU A 198 -11.35 -9.12 -21.21
N SER A 199 -12.18 -10.15 -21.19
CA SER A 199 -11.78 -11.55 -21.46
C SER A 199 -11.26 -11.72 -22.90
N ALA A 200 -11.94 -11.13 -23.89
CA ALA A 200 -11.52 -11.18 -25.29
C ALA A 200 -10.17 -10.46 -25.51
N GLN A 201 -9.96 -9.30 -24.89
CA GLN A 201 -8.66 -8.61 -24.91
C GLN A 201 -7.55 -9.50 -24.33
N ILE A 202 -7.84 -10.24 -23.25
CA ILE A 202 -6.85 -11.14 -22.65
C ILE A 202 -6.49 -12.28 -23.61
N GLN A 203 -7.49 -12.87 -24.29
CA GLN A 203 -7.27 -13.97 -25.22
C GLN A 203 -6.50 -13.55 -26.49
N ASN A 204 -6.76 -12.33 -27.00
CA ASN A 204 -6.11 -11.82 -28.22
C ASN A 204 -4.67 -11.33 -28.03
N THR A 205 -4.19 -11.26 -26.78
CA THR A 205 -2.82 -10.81 -26.44
C THR A 205 -1.86 -11.98 -26.17
N VAL A 206 -2.32 -13.23 -26.30
CA VAL A 206 -1.54 -14.48 -26.16
C VAL A 206 -1.24 -15.05 -27.55
#